data_AF-A0A5E6VX53-F1
#
_entry.id   AF-A0A5E6VX53-F1
#
_cell.length_a   1.000
_cell.length_b   1.000
_cell.length_c   1.000
_cell.angle_alpha   90.00
_cell.angle_beta   90.00
_cell.angle_gamma   90.00
#
_symmetry.space_group_name_H-M   'P 1'
#
loop_
_entity.id
_entity.type
_entity.pdbx_description
1 polymer ?
#
loop_
_entity_poly.entity_id
_entity_poly.type
_entity_poly.pdbx_seq_one_letter_code
_entity_poly.pdbx_strand_id
1 'polypeptide(L)'
;MQLSAGSEPTATGAAPNSQHPDAHYQPLKAAIPEWLGKASAARRLALKNTQPRLPDQLKAVPAAQHLRMKTLNGAHWTAQNDVDQRLAHIQDVSAFAEPILTAALKNRFDIELDVRTTFLRLYVPVTTPWFPVKTGARVWSVSLLDAVLHNFEEKETEDDAFEIESTFSTEPTSTGQFETLAAIKDKLSIAAFTQLCRELDIGARYQSYLKENLGLDNPVAAAVLQLKIDQSQKSALTAALHFALMNRDISQSHFILITGLLDGLQGMRINGAELLCHELTMLSASLTGVLVFSPDPESTRNTVKPVIYIPDDPEHPVKQYASMADLAHALTRRLRSKDYQRFFSRFVDYERRGEFFATLNNRLSKITWHPPVPGSAEPTWRETPLDKPILQLAITPIQRDLWRHLYQTKLNKILNDALVIAVPTATVDQKARWAFWDSVVKIATSIIETAAFVIAPFVPGLGEAMLAYMAYQLLDETFEGIVEWAQGRTTEAFEHLMGTVESLIQLGTFALGGVIGAGEFRKVLPEEIVAFIDRFKPVALPDGQCMSTTRRCRHCLPTRSNASRSIRT
;
A
#
# COMPACT_ATOMS: atom_id res chain seq x y z
N MET A 1 49.08 69.59 -1.09
CA MET A 1 49.78 68.34 -0.79
C MET A 1 48.72 67.27 -0.60
N GLN A 2 48.27 66.60 -1.67
CA GLN A 2 48.78 65.32 -2.20
C GLN A 2 48.59 64.14 -1.21
N LEU A 3 47.54 63.33 -1.46
CA LEU A 3 47.54 61.90 -1.90
C LEU A 3 47.57 60.94 -0.67
N SER A 4 46.74 59.91 -0.52
CA SER A 4 46.28 58.90 -1.50
C SER A 4 44.98 58.16 -1.09
N ALA A 5 44.20 57.85 -2.12
CA ALA A 5 43.34 56.68 -2.39
C ALA A 5 42.81 55.79 -1.24
N GLY A 6 41.48 55.80 -1.07
CA GLY A 6 40.68 54.70 -0.53
C GLY A 6 39.85 54.07 -1.65
N SER A 7 40.16 52.82 -1.97
CA SER A 7 39.50 51.98 -2.97
C SER A 7 38.16 51.44 -2.47
N GLU A 8 37.11 51.60 -3.27
CA GLU A 8 35.81 50.93 -3.14
C GLU A 8 35.96 49.40 -3.25
N PRO A 9 35.26 48.60 -2.43
CA PRO A 9 35.13 47.18 -2.71
C PRO A 9 33.99 46.96 -3.71
N THR A 10 34.36 46.57 -4.94
CA THR A 10 33.48 45.89 -5.89
C THR A 10 32.91 44.62 -5.26
N ALA A 11 31.67 44.68 -4.79
CA ALA A 11 30.86 43.50 -4.53
C ALA A 11 30.22 43.05 -5.85
N THR A 12 30.98 42.31 -6.65
CA THR A 12 30.45 41.57 -7.80
C THR A 12 29.71 40.35 -7.25
N GLY A 13 28.41 40.48 -7.02
CA GLY A 13 27.54 39.32 -6.86
C GLY A 13 27.55 38.54 -8.16
N ALA A 14 28.32 37.45 -8.21
CA ALA A 14 28.29 36.51 -9.32
C ALA A 14 26.90 35.85 -9.35
N ALA A 15 26.06 36.27 -10.30
CA ALA A 15 24.87 35.53 -10.65
C ALA A 15 25.28 34.11 -11.08
N PRO A 16 24.59 33.04 -10.63
CA PRO A 16 24.89 31.69 -11.08
C PRO A 16 24.69 31.65 -12.60
N ASN A 17 25.78 31.46 -13.34
CA ASN A 17 25.79 31.42 -14.80
C ASN A 17 24.92 30.25 -15.29
N SER A 18 23.69 30.55 -15.69
CA SER A 18 22.82 29.61 -16.39
C SER A 18 23.44 29.28 -17.75
N GLN A 19 24.03 28.09 -17.91
CA GLN A 19 24.59 27.63 -19.21
C GLN A 19 23.51 27.50 -20.30
N HIS A 20 22.23 27.43 -19.92
CA HIS A 20 21.09 27.19 -20.80
C HIS A 20 19.91 28.12 -20.48
N PRO A 21 19.13 28.56 -21.49
CA PRO A 21 17.94 29.39 -21.26
C PRO A 21 16.82 28.59 -20.58
N ASP A 22 15.88 29.26 -19.93
CA ASP A 22 14.77 28.64 -19.19
C ASP A 22 13.93 27.66 -20.02
N ALA A 23 13.82 27.91 -21.33
CA ALA A 23 13.14 27.02 -22.27
C ALA A 23 13.75 25.60 -22.31
N HIS A 24 15.00 25.44 -21.90
CA HIS A 24 15.71 24.15 -21.79
C HIS A 24 15.03 23.18 -20.83
N TYR A 25 14.39 23.68 -19.77
CA TYR A 25 13.75 22.88 -18.73
C TYR A 25 12.26 22.60 -19.00
N GLN A 26 11.73 23.10 -20.13
CA GLN A 26 10.32 22.88 -20.50
C GLN A 26 9.94 21.41 -20.68
N PRO A 27 10.75 20.54 -21.32
CA PRO A 27 10.45 19.10 -21.40
C PRO A 27 10.23 18.47 -20.03
N LEU A 28 11.13 18.76 -19.08
CA LEU A 28 11.05 18.25 -17.71
C LEU A 28 9.78 18.73 -17.00
N LYS A 29 9.44 20.01 -17.14
CA LYS A 29 8.23 20.57 -16.55
C LYS A 29 6.95 19.98 -17.18
N ALA A 30 6.92 19.82 -18.50
CA ALA A 30 5.77 19.31 -19.24
C ALA A 30 5.54 17.81 -19.00
N ALA A 31 6.59 17.05 -18.68
CA ALA A 31 6.50 15.63 -18.43
C ALA A 31 5.96 15.26 -17.04
N ILE A 32 5.83 16.21 -16.10
CA ILE A 32 5.26 15.96 -14.78
C ILE A 32 3.73 16.06 -14.87
N PRO A 33 3.00 14.94 -14.73
CA PRO A 33 1.55 14.97 -14.85
C PRO A 33 0.89 15.48 -13.56
N GLU A 34 -0.27 16.11 -13.70
CA GLU A 34 -1.02 16.69 -12.59
C GLU A 34 -1.36 15.67 -11.50
N TRP A 35 -1.71 14.43 -11.88
CA TRP A 35 -2.01 13.35 -10.94
C TRP A 35 -0.82 13.01 -10.04
N LEU A 36 0.42 13.21 -10.49
CA LEU A 36 1.60 12.94 -9.66
C LEU A 36 1.80 14.02 -8.60
N GLY A 37 1.54 15.28 -8.95
CA GLY A 37 1.53 16.39 -8.00
C GLY A 37 0.44 16.24 -6.93
N LYS A 38 -0.75 15.75 -7.31
CA LYS A 38 -1.90 15.54 -6.40
C LYS A 38 -1.83 14.24 -5.58
N ALA A 39 -0.90 13.33 -5.87
CA ALA A 39 -0.78 12.07 -5.14
C ALA A 39 -0.47 12.29 -3.65
N SER A 40 -0.78 11.32 -2.79
CA SER A 40 -0.35 11.39 -1.38
C SER A 40 1.17 11.22 -1.27
N ALA A 41 1.76 11.70 -0.17
CA ALA A 41 3.20 11.61 0.06
C ALA A 41 3.70 10.15 0.03
N ALA A 42 2.94 9.23 0.61
CA ALA A 42 3.25 7.80 0.59
C ALA A 42 3.30 7.22 -0.83
N ARG A 43 2.34 7.60 -1.70
CA ARG A 43 2.32 7.13 -3.10
C ARG A 43 3.48 7.67 -3.92
N ARG A 44 3.83 8.94 -3.74
CA ARG A 44 5.01 9.52 -4.40
C ARG A 44 6.30 8.86 -3.94
N LEU A 45 6.44 8.59 -2.63
CA LEU A 45 7.61 7.92 -2.08
C LEU A 45 7.75 6.50 -2.63
N ALA A 46 6.66 5.74 -2.67
CA ALA A 46 6.67 4.38 -3.21
C ALA A 46 6.96 4.36 -4.73
N LEU A 47 6.42 5.31 -5.50
CA LEU A 47 6.78 5.47 -6.91
C LEU A 47 8.27 5.81 -7.07
N LYS A 48 8.80 6.77 -6.29
CA LYS A 48 10.22 7.16 -6.28
C LYS A 48 11.15 5.99 -5.96
N ASN A 49 10.76 5.13 -5.03
CA ASN A 49 11.55 3.95 -4.63
C ASN A 49 11.41 2.77 -5.60
N THR A 50 10.61 2.90 -6.66
CA THR A 50 10.45 1.85 -7.66
C THR A 50 11.49 1.99 -8.76
N GLN A 51 12.14 0.89 -9.10
CA GLN A 51 13.03 0.88 -10.25
C GLN A 51 12.23 0.90 -11.57
N PRO A 52 12.44 1.88 -12.46
CA PRO A 52 11.79 1.91 -13.76
C PRO A 52 12.10 0.65 -14.56
N ARG A 53 11.07 -0.02 -15.07
CA ARG A 53 11.25 -1.27 -15.83
C ARG A 53 10.23 -1.41 -16.94
N LEU A 54 10.75 -1.67 -18.15
CA LEU A 54 9.96 -2.17 -19.27
C LEU A 54 10.32 -3.65 -19.50
N PRO A 55 9.46 -4.61 -19.13
CA PRO A 55 9.64 -6.02 -19.47
C PRO A 55 9.89 -6.21 -20.97
N ASP A 56 10.76 -7.16 -21.34
CA ASP A 56 11.14 -7.39 -22.75
C ASP A 56 9.94 -7.69 -23.65
N GLN A 57 8.93 -8.37 -23.10
CA GLN A 57 7.69 -8.70 -23.78
C GLN A 57 6.89 -7.44 -24.18
N LEU A 58 7.02 -6.36 -23.40
CA LEU A 58 6.36 -5.09 -23.66
C LEU A 58 7.14 -4.19 -24.63
N LYS A 59 8.42 -4.46 -24.92
CA LYS A 59 9.19 -3.68 -25.90
C LYS A 59 8.63 -3.78 -27.33
N ALA A 60 8.01 -4.90 -27.67
CA ALA A 60 7.43 -5.16 -28.98
C ALA A 60 5.96 -4.71 -29.10
N VAL A 61 5.38 -4.16 -28.02
CA VAL A 61 3.99 -3.73 -28.01
C VAL A 61 3.84 -2.41 -28.79
N PRO A 62 2.80 -2.23 -29.63
CA PRO A 62 2.64 -1.02 -30.42
C PRO A 62 2.51 0.25 -29.57
N ALA A 63 3.08 1.37 -30.04
CA ALA A 63 3.05 2.66 -29.33
C ALA A 63 1.63 3.13 -28.94
N ALA A 64 0.62 2.84 -29.77
CA ALA A 64 -0.78 3.15 -29.46
C ALA A 64 -1.29 2.45 -28.19
N GLN A 65 -0.81 1.24 -27.89
CA GLN A 65 -1.17 0.51 -26.66
C GLN A 65 -0.46 1.10 -25.44
N HIS A 66 0.80 1.54 -25.57
CA HIS A 66 1.51 2.27 -24.52
C HIS A 66 0.80 3.59 -24.19
N LEU A 67 0.37 4.35 -25.21
CA LEU A 67 -0.39 5.59 -25.03
C LEU A 67 -1.75 5.33 -24.34
N ARG A 68 -2.42 4.25 -24.72
CA ARG A 68 -3.67 3.84 -24.05
C ARG A 68 -3.41 3.52 -22.58
N MET A 69 -2.35 2.78 -22.26
CA MET A 69 -1.98 2.49 -20.87
C MET A 69 -1.62 3.73 -20.08
N LYS A 70 -0.87 4.68 -20.67
CA LYS A 70 -0.58 5.98 -20.04
C LYS A 70 -1.87 6.68 -19.61
N THR A 71 -2.85 6.73 -20.51
CA THR A 71 -4.16 7.34 -20.24
C THR A 71 -4.90 6.64 -19.11
N LEU A 72 -4.91 5.30 -19.11
CA LEU A 72 -5.58 4.49 -18.10
C LEU A 72 -4.90 4.61 -16.72
N ASN A 73 -3.58 4.61 -16.68
CA ASN A 73 -2.79 4.80 -15.45
C ASN A 73 -3.04 6.19 -14.85
N GLY A 74 -3.04 7.24 -15.68
CA GLY A 74 -3.36 8.59 -15.24
C GLY A 74 -4.79 8.72 -14.70
N ALA A 75 -5.76 8.08 -15.36
CA ALA A 75 -7.15 8.05 -14.88
C ALA A 75 -7.28 7.30 -13.54
N HIS A 76 -6.60 6.15 -13.41
CA HIS A 76 -6.56 5.37 -12.17
C HIS A 76 -5.96 6.18 -11.00
N TRP A 77 -4.80 6.79 -11.20
CA TRP A 77 -4.15 7.60 -10.17
C TRP A 77 -4.97 8.83 -9.80
N THR A 78 -5.60 9.49 -10.78
CA THR A 78 -6.49 10.62 -10.50
C THR A 78 -7.67 10.19 -9.63
N ALA A 79 -8.34 9.08 -9.97
CA ALA A 79 -9.45 8.55 -9.20
C ALA A 79 -9.03 8.08 -7.80
N GLN A 80 -7.82 7.54 -7.65
CA GLN A 80 -7.29 7.16 -6.35
C GLN A 80 -6.86 8.38 -5.51
N ASN A 81 -6.30 9.43 -6.11
CA ASN A 81 -5.97 10.67 -5.40
C ASN A 81 -7.22 11.31 -4.80
N ASP A 82 -8.35 11.25 -5.51
CA ASP A 82 -9.65 11.71 -5.02
C ASP A 82 -10.10 10.95 -3.77
N VAL A 83 -9.82 9.64 -3.70
CA VAL A 83 -10.07 8.81 -2.52
C VAL A 83 -9.11 9.16 -1.39
N ASP A 84 -7.80 9.19 -1.68
CA ASP A 84 -6.76 9.53 -0.71
C ASP A 84 -7.03 10.90 -0.07
N GLN A 85 -7.41 11.91 -0.86
CA GLN A 85 -7.73 13.24 -0.36
C GLN A 85 -8.97 13.24 0.54
N ARG A 86 -10.00 12.46 0.19
CA ARG A 86 -11.20 12.34 1.02
C ARG A 86 -10.93 11.65 2.36
N LEU A 87 -9.96 10.74 2.39
CA LEU A 87 -9.59 9.94 3.57
C LEU A 87 -8.38 10.50 4.32
N ALA A 88 -7.76 11.59 3.86
CA ALA A 88 -6.51 12.13 4.38
C ALA A 88 -6.56 12.53 5.86
N HIS A 89 -7.75 12.86 6.38
CA HIS A 89 -7.96 13.25 7.78
C HIS A 89 -8.22 12.08 8.72
N ILE A 90 -8.40 10.87 8.17
CA ILE A 90 -8.66 9.68 8.98
C ILE A 90 -7.34 9.19 9.58
N GLN A 91 -7.28 9.21 10.90
CA GLN A 91 -6.12 8.75 11.65
C GLN A 91 -6.08 7.23 11.69
N ASP A 92 -4.87 6.68 11.72
CA ASP A 92 -4.70 5.31 12.17
C ASP A 92 -5.09 5.20 13.66
N VAL A 93 -5.44 3.99 14.06
CA VAL A 93 -5.92 3.69 15.41
C VAL A 93 -4.91 4.05 16.50
N SER A 94 -3.62 3.88 16.23
CA SER A 94 -2.56 4.17 17.18
C SER A 94 -2.39 5.67 17.37
N ALA A 95 -2.39 6.44 16.28
CA ALA A 95 -2.36 7.91 16.30
C ALA A 95 -3.61 8.51 16.97
N PHE A 96 -4.77 7.86 16.83
CA PHE A 96 -6.00 8.25 17.53
C PHE A 96 -5.93 7.97 19.04
N ALA A 97 -5.40 6.80 19.42
CA ALA A 97 -5.42 6.30 20.80
C ALA A 97 -4.33 6.90 21.70
N GLU A 98 -3.13 7.10 21.16
CA GLU A 98 -1.96 7.59 21.88
C GLU A 98 -2.21 8.90 22.65
N PRO A 99 -2.74 10.00 22.04
CA PRO A 99 -2.97 11.23 22.78
C PRO A 99 -4.05 11.07 23.87
N ILE A 100 -5.03 10.19 23.66
CA ILE A 100 -6.10 9.92 24.64
C ILE A 100 -5.50 9.24 25.88
N LEU A 101 -4.68 8.20 25.68
CA LEU A 101 -4.04 7.47 26.77
C LEU A 101 -3.04 8.36 27.51
N THR A 102 -2.15 9.04 26.79
CA THR A 102 -1.12 9.91 27.40
C THR A 102 -1.74 11.03 28.24
N ALA A 103 -2.80 11.67 27.75
CA ALA A 103 -3.51 12.69 28.52
C ALA A 103 -4.16 12.11 29.79
N ALA A 104 -4.73 10.90 29.71
CA ALA A 104 -5.35 10.27 30.86
C ALA A 104 -4.33 9.84 31.94
N LEU A 105 -3.19 9.29 31.53
CA LEU A 105 -2.08 8.92 32.42
C LEU A 105 -1.53 10.15 33.16
N LYS A 106 -1.30 11.24 32.43
CA LYS A 106 -0.83 12.51 33.01
C LYS A 106 -1.85 13.08 34.01
N ASN A 107 -3.11 13.21 33.60
CA ASN A 107 -4.12 13.91 34.40
C ASN A 107 -4.53 13.16 35.68
N ARG A 108 -4.50 11.81 35.66
CA ARG A 108 -4.98 11.00 36.78
C ARG A 108 -3.87 10.48 37.68
N PHE A 109 -2.68 10.24 37.13
CA PHE A 109 -1.59 9.57 37.84
C PHE A 109 -0.29 10.37 37.85
N ASP A 110 -0.23 11.55 37.22
CA ASP A 110 0.99 12.35 37.08
C ASP A 110 2.14 11.51 36.48
N ILE A 111 1.80 10.76 35.43
CA ILE A 111 2.72 9.89 34.68
C ILE A 111 2.89 10.46 33.27
N GLU A 112 4.14 10.76 32.91
CA GLU A 112 4.55 11.12 31.55
C GLU A 112 5.57 10.09 31.08
N LEU A 113 5.21 9.32 30.06
CA LEU A 113 6.04 8.28 29.46
C LEU A 113 5.64 8.07 28.00
N ASP A 114 6.46 7.33 27.27
CA ASP A 114 6.12 6.84 25.94
C ASP A 114 5.32 5.53 26.06
N VAL A 115 4.03 5.60 25.68
CA VAL A 115 3.07 4.48 25.75
C VAL A 115 3.34 3.38 24.72
N ARG A 116 4.17 3.65 23.70
CA ARG A 116 4.55 2.67 22.67
C ARG A 116 5.71 1.80 23.10
N THR A 117 6.63 2.36 23.90
CA THR A 117 7.86 1.68 24.34
C THR A 117 7.82 1.25 25.80
N THR A 118 6.81 1.69 26.56
CA THR A 118 6.48 1.15 27.88
C THR A 118 5.51 -0.02 27.74
N PHE A 119 5.84 -1.15 28.37
CA PHE A 119 5.09 -2.39 28.24
C PHE A 119 4.33 -2.73 29.52
N LEU A 120 3.14 -3.29 29.35
CA LEU A 120 2.41 -4.01 30.39
C LEU A 120 2.73 -5.49 30.28
N ARG A 121 3.21 -6.08 31.38
CA ARG A 121 3.49 -7.51 31.49
C ARG A 121 2.58 -8.14 32.54
N LEU A 122 1.65 -8.96 32.08
CA LEU A 122 0.71 -9.70 32.92
C LEU A 122 1.10 -11.17 33.02
N TYR A 123 1.06 -11.68 34.24
CA TYR A 123 1.12 -13.10 34.53
C TYR A 123 -0.31 -13.58 34.81
N VAL A 124 -0.92 -14.20 33.80
CA VAL A 124 -2.33 -14.57 33.84
C VAL A 124 -2.46 -16.00 34.38
N PRO A 125 -3.20 -16.22 35.49
CA PRO A 125 -3.34 -17.53 36.09
C PRO A 125 -3.95 -18.54 35.10
N VAL A 126 -3.39 -19.74 35.05
CA VAL A 126 -3.96 -20.87 34.31
C VAL A 126 -4.66 -21.78 35.33
N THR A 127 -5.96 -21.93 35.19
CA THR A 127 -6.79 -22.80 36.05
C THR A 127 -7.21 -24.06 35.32
N THR A 128 -7.40 -25.17 36.02
CA THR A 128 -7.94 -26.40 35.40
C THR A 128 -9.41 -26.22 34.99
N PRO A 129 -9.88 -26.87 33.90
CA PRO A 129 -11.25 -26.67 33.38
C PRO A 129 -12.38 -27.04 34.34
N TRP A 130 -12.08 -27.83 35.38
CA TRP A 130 -13.06 -28.40 36.31
C TRP A 130 -12.89 -27.93 37.76
N PHE A 131 -11.73 -27.35 38.10
CA PHE A 131 -11.42 -26.85 39.43
C PHE A 131 -10.58 -25.57 39.31
N PRO A 132 -10.82 -24.53 40.13
CA PRO A 132 -10.02 -23.30 40.13
C PRO A 132 -8.65 -23.52 40.82
N VAL A 133 -7.94 -24.60 40.48
CA VAL A 133 -6.58 -24.85 40.94
C VAL A 133 -5.63 -24.21 39.93
N LYS A 134 -4.83 -23.23 40.40
CA LYS A 134 -3.78 -22.59 39.61
C LYS A 134 -2.67 -23.61 39.30
N THR A 135 -2.43 -23.91 38.04
CA THR A 135 -1.40 -24.87 37.57
C THR A 135 -0.17 -24.19 36.99
N GLY A 136 -0.21 -22.86 36.88
CA GLY A 136 0.87 -22.02 36.37
C GLY A 136 0.31 -20.66 35.95
N ALA A 137 1.15 -19.83 35.33
CA ALA A 137 0.73 -18.57 34.72
C ALA A 137 1.26 -18.50 33.29
N ARG A 138 0.45 -17.92 32.40
CA ARG A 138 0.91 -17.55 31.06
C ARG A 138 1.29 -16.08 31.04
N VAL A 139 2.32 -15.74 30.29
CA VAL A 139 2.79 -14.36 30.15
C VAL A 139 2.08 -13.69 28.99
N TRP A 140 1.58 -12.48 29.22
CA TRP A 140 1.13 -11.57 28.18
C TRP A 140 1.89 -10.25 28.32
N SER A 141 2.55 -9.81 27.26
CA SER A 141 3.44 -8.65 27.27
C SER A 141 3.24 -7.84 26.01
N VAL A 142 2.74 -6.61 26.13
CA VAL A 142 2.47 -5.69 25.01
C VAL A 142 2.73 -4.24 25.44
N SER A 143 2.83 -3.31 24.48
CA SER A 143 2.92 -1.87 24.80
C SER A 143 1.66 -1.40 25.55
N LEU A 144 1.75 -0.30 26.31
CA LEU A 144 0.57 0.30 26.96
C LEU A 144 -0.48 0.75 25.94
N LEU A 145 -0.04 1.21 24.78
CA LEU A 145 -0.91 1.58 23.67
C LEU A 145 -1.70 0.36 23.14
N ASP A 146 -1.03 -0.76 22.90
CA ASP A 146 -1.71 -1.97 22.45
C ASP A 146 -2.62 -2.53 23.56
N ALA A 147 -2.18 -2.46 24.82
CA ALA A 147 -3.00 -2.90 25.95
C ALA A 147 -4.32 -2.13 26.04
N VAL A 148 -4.30 -0.79 25.92
CA VAL A 148 -5.54 0.01 25.96
C VAL A 148 -6.44 -0.25 24.74
N LEU A 149 -5.85 -0.53 23.57
CA LEU A 149 -6.60 -0.87 22.36
C LEU A 149 -7.26 -2.24 22.45
N HIS A 150 -6.63 -3.19 23.13
CA HIS A 150 -7.19 -4.52 23.36
C HIS A 150 -8.22 -4.57 24.48
N ASN A 151 -8.20 -3.58 25.38
CA ASN A 151 -9.14 -3.43 26.49
C ASN A 151 -9.16 -4.66 27.43
N PHE A 152 -9.99 -4.64 28.48
CA PHE A 152 -9.98 -5.66 29.54
C PHE A 152 -11.41 -6.04 29.96
N GLU A 153 -11.63 -7.31 30.31
CA GLU A 153 -12.89 -7.80 30.90
C GLU A 153 -13.09 -7.19 32.30
N GLU A 154 -14.34 -7.11 32.78
CA GLU A 154 -14.62 -6.54 34.12
C GLU A 154 -13.85 -7.25 35.24
N LYS A 155 -13.82 -8.58 35.23
CA LYS A 155 -13.05 -9.38 36.21
C LYS A 155 -11.53 -9.14 36.14
N GLU A 156 -11.03 -8.54 35.06
CA GLU A 156 -9.61 -8.24 34.88
C GLU A 156 -9.21 -6.90 35.51
N THR A 157 -10.16 -6.19 36.13
CA THR A 157 -9.89 -4.97 36.91
C THR A 157 -9.83 -5.21 38.41
N GLU A 158 -10.05 -6.45 38.85
CA GLU A 158 -9.92 -6.84 40.25
C GLU A 158 -8.44 -6.95 40.66
N ASP A 159 -8.13 -6.68 41.93
CA ASP A 159 -6.75 -6.65 42.44
C ASP A 159 -6.04 -8.03 42.36
N ASP A 160 -6.79 -9.13 42.35
CA ASP A 160 -6.29 -10.51 42.28
C ASP A 160 -6.50 -11.17 40.91
N ALA A 161 -6.91 -10.41 39.89
CA ALA A 161 -7.13 -10.90 38.53
C ALA A 161 -5.87 -11.47 37.86
N PHE A 162 -4.71 -10.95 38.24
CA PHE A 162 -3.39 -11.34 37.73
C PHE A 162 -2.44 -11.69 38.87
N GLU A 163 -1.39 -12.48 38.60
CA GLU A 163 -0.39 -12.77 39.62
C GLU A 163 0.35 -11.49 40.05
N ILE A 164 0.80 -11.45 41.31
CA ILE A 164 1.39 -10.26 41.96
C ILE A 164 2.66 -9.74 41.27
N GLU A 165 3.34 -10.63 40.53
CA GLU A 165 4.52 -10.37 39.71
C GLU A 165 4.20 -9.58 38.42
N SER A 166 2.92 -9.39 38.09
CA SER A 166 2.50 -8.54 36.97
C SER A 166 2.98 -7.10 37.18
N THR A 167 3.48 -6.48 36.10
CA THR A 167 4.24 -5.24 36.22
C THR A 167 4.27 -4.43 34.93
N PHE A 168 4.84 -3.22 35.03
CA PHE A 168 5.25 -2.40 33.89
C PHE A 168 6.73 -2.64 33.60
N SER A 169 7.12 -2.66 32.33
CA SER A 169 8.49 -2.92 31.90
C SER A 169 8.93 -2.09 30.69
N THR A 170 10.22 -2.10 30.41
CA THR A 170 10.74 -1.74 29.09
C THR A 170 10.26 -2.73 28.03
N GLU A 171 10.40 -2.35 26.75
CA GLU A 171 10.27 -3.29 25.63
C GLU A 171 11.20 -4.50 25.84
N PRO A 172 10.66 -5.74 25.77
CA PRO A 172 11.49 -6.93 25.83
C PRO A 172 12.42 -7.04 24.62
N THR A 173 13.69 -7.37 24.86
CA THR A 173 14.63 -7.68 23.78
C THR A 173 14.20 -8.93 23.01
N SER A 174 14.82 -9.18 21.85
CA SER A 174 14.60 -10.42 21.07
C SER A 174 14.94 -11.70 21.85
N THR A 175 15.75 -11.61 22.90
CA THR A 175 16.08 -12.71 23.83
C THR A 175 15.15 -12.77 25.05
N GLY A 176 14.15 -11.90 25.11
CA GLY A 176 13.12 -11.84 26.17
C GLY A 176 13.55 -11.12 27.45
N GLN A 177 14.66 -10.38 27.42
CA GLN A 177 15.15 -9.60 28.57
C GLN A 177 14.40 -8.27 28.65
N PHE A 178 14.08 -7.83 29.87
CA PHE A 178 13.38 -6.57 30.12
C PHE A 178 13.74 -6.03 31.51
N GLU A 179 13.51 -4.75 31.73
CA GLU A 179 13.65 -4.12 33.04
C GLU A 179 12.28 -3.73 33.60
N THR A 180 12.06 -4.01 34.88
CA THR A 180 10.83 -3.65 35.58
C THR A 180 10.85 -2.17 35.97
N LEU A 181 9.75 -1.47 35.70
CA LEU A 181 9.58 -0.06 36.00
C LEU A 181 8.78 0.14 37.30
N ALA A 182 9.42 -0.14 38.44
CA ALA A 182 8.78 -0.10 39.76
C ALA A 182 8.13 1.25 40.10
N ALA A 183 8.79 2.36 39.76
CA ALA A 183 8.27 3.71 40.00
C ALA A 183 6.92 3.99 39.30
N ILE A 184 6.65 3.30 38.18
CA ILE A 184 5.34 3.38 37.51
C ILE A 184 4.31 2.58 38.31
N LYS A 185 4.65 1.34 38.70
CA LYS A 185 3.77 0.47 39.49
C LYS A 185 3.35 1.09 40.83
N ASP A 186 4.23 1.90 41.42
CA ASP A 186 3.94 2.64 42.66
C ASP A 186 2.89 3.74 42.49
N LYS A 187 2.81 4.35 41.30
CA LYS A 187 1.83 5.41 40.96
C LYS A 187 0.56 4.87 40.30
N LEU A 188 0.66 3.74 39.61
CA LEU A 188 -0.39 3.14 38.80
C LEU A 188 -0.38 1.64 39.02
N SER A 189 -1.38 1.11 39.73
CA SER A 189 -1.52 -0.35 39.88
C SER A 189 -2.00 -1.01 38.58
N ILE A 190 -1.85 -2.33 38.48
CA ILE A 190 -2.36 -3.11 37.34
C ILE A 190 -3.88 -2.97 37.24
N ALA A 191 -4.59 -3.15 38.35
CA ALA A 191 -6.04 -2.96 38.44
C ALA A 191 -6.47 -1.54 38.02
N ALA A 192 -5.75 -0.50 38.47
CA ALA A 192 -6.05 0.88 38.08
C ALA A 192 -5.83 1.13 36.58
N PHE A 193 -4.81 0.50 35.98
CA PHE A 193 -4.59 0.60 34.55
C PHE A 193 -5.65 -0.14 33.74
N THR A 194 -6.01 -1.37 34.09
CA THR A 194 -7.04 -2.12 33.36
C THR A 194 -8.42 -1.46 33.51
N GLN A 195 -8.74 -0.90 34.68
CA GLN A 195 -9.90 -0.04 34.90
C GLN A 195 -9.87 1.20 34.00
N LEU A 196 -8.72 1.89 33.92
CA LEU A 196 -8.55 3.05 33.05
C LEU A 196 -8.84 2.68 31.59
N CYS A 197 -8.37 1.53 31.10
CA CYS A 197 -8.63 1.09 29.73
C CYS A 197 -10.13 0.91 29.45
N ARG A 198 -10.88 0.28 30.37
CA ARG A 198 -12.34 0.12 30.25
C ARG A 198 -13.08 1.45 30.24
N GLU A 199 -12.67 2.40 31.09
CA GLU A 199 -13.28 3.73 31.18
C GLU A 199 -12.98 4.61 29.95
N LEU A 200 -11.78 4.50 29.40
CA LEU A 200 -11.45 5.21 28.16
C LEU A 200 -12.25 4.67 26.99
N ASP A 201 -12.50 3.36 26.93
CA ASP A 201 -13.24 2.67 25.86
C ASP A 201 -12.82 3.19 24.47
N ILE A 202 -11.51 3.20 24.23
CA ILE A 202 -10.93 3.74 23.00
C ILE A 202 -11.50 3.01 21.77
N GLY A 203 -11.79 1.71 21.91
CA GLY A 203 -12.49 0.93 20.88
C GLY A 203 -13.83 1.55 20.46
N ALA A 204 -14.75 1.82 21.40
CA ALA A 204 -16.03 2.45 21.05
C ALA A 204 -15.86 3.86 20.48
N ARG A 205 -14.91 4.64 21.00
CA ARG A 205 -14.60 5.98 20.48
C ARG A 205 -14.09 5.93 19.06
N TYR A 206 -13.19 5.00 18.75
CA TYR A 206 -12.62 4.83 17.42
C TYR A 206 -13.67 4.34 16.41
N GLN A 207 -14.57 3.44 16.82
CA GLN A 207 -15.71 3.03 16.00
C GLN A 207 -16.62 4.21 15.63
N SER A 208 -16.92 5.08 16.59
CA SER A 208 -17.73 6.29 16.36
C SER A 208 -17.01 7.26 15.44
N TYR A 209 -15.71 7.49 15.69
CA TYR A 209 -14.83 8.29 14.85
C TYR A 209 -14.82 7.81 13.39
N LEU A 210 -14.68 6.51 13.14
CA LEU A 210 -14.70 5.96 11.78
C LEU A 210 -16.06 6.14 11.10
N LYS A 211 -17.18 5.92 11.81
CA LYS A 211 -18.52 6.12 11.24
C LYS A 211 -18.75 7.56 10.80
N GLU A 212 -18.36 8.50 11.64
CA GLU A 212 -18.46 9.94 11.35
C GLU A 212 -17.58 10.32 10.14
N ASN A 213 -16.30 9.91 10.16
CA ASN A 213 -15.33 10.34 9.13
C ASN A 213 -15.50 9.63 7.78
N LEU A 214 -16.04 8.42 7.77
CA LEU A 214 -16.48 7.74 6.55
C LEU A 214 -17.82 8.27 6.04
N GLY A 215 -18.47 9.18 6.79
CA GLY A 215 -19.73 9.80 6.43
C GLY A 215 -20.92 8.86 6.51
N LEU A 216 -20.86 7.81 7.34
CA LEU A 216 -21.92 6.80 7.43
C LEU A 216 -23.20 7.33 8.08
N ASP A 217 -23.09 8.40 8.88
CA ASP A 217 -24.23 9.09 9.49
C ASP A 217 -24.89 10.11 8.52
N ASN A 218 -24.31 10.32 7.34
CA ASN A 218 -24.81 11.26 6.34
C ASN A 218 -24.93 10.58 4.96
N PRO A 219 -26.16 10.30 4.46
CA PRO A 219 -26.36 9.60 3.19
C PRO A 219 -25.68 10.25 1.98
N VAL A 220 -25.59 11.59 1.94
CA VAL A 220 -24.92 12.31 0.85
C VAL A 220 -23.41 12.11 0.93
N ALA A 221 -22.83 12.23 2.13
CA ALA A 221 -21.41 12.03 2.34
C ALA A 221 -20.97 10.59 2.01
N ALA A 222 -21.79 9.60 2.40
CA ALA A 222 -21.59 8.19 2.07
C ALA A 222 -21.70 7.93 0.56
N ALA A 223 -22.71 8.47 -0.13
CA ALA A 223 -22.87 8.31 -1.58
C ALA A 223 -21.69 8.92 -2.36
N VAL A 224 -21.18 10.08 -1.95
CA VAL A 224 -20.00 10.70 -2.57
C VAL A 224 -18.74 9.85 -2.36
N LEU A 225 -18.55 9.30 -1.15
CA LEU A 225 -17.41 8.41 -0.88
C LEU A 225 -17.51 7.14 -1.72
N GLN A 226 -18.69 6.51 -1.75
CA GLN A 226 -18.93 5.32 -2.57
C GLN A 226 -18.60 5.60 -4.04
N LEU A 227 -19.09 6.70 -4.61
CA LEU A 227 -18.82 7.04 -6.01
C LEU A 227 -17.32 7.14 -6.32
N LYS A 228 -16.54 7.81 -5.46
CA LYS A 228 -15.08 7.93 -5.62
C LYS A 228 -14.39 6.57 -5.52
N ILE A 229 -14.81 5.73 -4.58
CA ILE A 229 -14.29 4.38 -4.39
C ILE A 229 -14.62 3.48 -5.58
N ASP A 230 -15.84 3.56 -6.12
CA ASP A 230 -16.28 2.80 -7.29
C ASP A 230 -15.49 3.22 -8.54
N GLN A 231 -15.29 4.52 -8.74
CA GLN A 231 -14.46 5.05 -9.83
C GLN A 231 -12.99 4.62 -9.72
N SER A 232 -12.40 4.67 -8.52
CA SER A 232 -11.03 4.21 -8.30
C SER A 232 -10.88 2.72 -8.59
N GLN A 233 -11.78 1.89 -8.07
CA GLN A 233 -11.72 0.44 -8.30
C GLN A 233 -11.96 0.06 -9.76
N LYS A 234 -12.93 0.71 -10.42
CA LYS A 234 -13.19 0.47 -11.84
C LYS A 234 -11.98 0.83 -12.68
N SER A 235 -11.40 2.01 -12.47
CA SER A 235 -10.20 2.45 -13.20
C SER A 235 -8.99 1.55 -12.93
N ALA A 236 -8.80 1.08 -11.68
CA ALA A 236 -7.74 0.13 -11.33
C ALA A 236 -7.88 -1.20 -12.08
N LEU A 237 -9.07 -1.80 -12.05
CA LEU A 237 -9.33 -3.08 -12.73
C LEU A 237 -9.23 -2.93 -14.26
N THR A 238 -9.73 -1.83 -14.83
CA THR A 238 -9.58 -1.55 -16.26
C THR A 238 -8.11 -1.42 -16.66
N ALA A 239 -7.30 -0.68 -15.91
CA ALA A 239 -5.86 -0.57 -16.18
C ALA A 239 -5.16 -1.94 -16.07
N ALA A 240 -5.48 -2.72 -15.04
CA ALA A 240 -4.92 -4.05 -14.83
C ALA A 240 -5.30 -5.04 -15.95
N LEU A 241 -6.52 -4.99 -16.47
CA LEU A 241 -6.97 -5.80 -17.60
C LEU A 241 -6.21 -5.48 -18.89
N HIS A 242 -6.02 -4.19 -19.19
CA HIS A 242 -5.24 -3.77 -20.35
C HIS A 242 -3.75 -4.15 -20.20
N PHE A 243 -3.19 -3.99 -19.01
CA PHE A 243 -1.81 -4.42 -18.72
C PHE A 243 -1.65 -5.93 -18.90
N ALA A 244 -2.59 -6.72 -18.41
CA ALA A 244 -2.59 -8.17 -18.59
C ALA A 244 -2.70 -8.57 -20.08
N LEU A 245 -3.49 -7.85 -20.87
CA LEU A 245 -3.57 -8.09 -22.32
C LEU A 245 -2.21 -7.83 -22.99
N MET A 246 -1.54 -6.73 -22.64
CA MET A 246 -0.20 -6.41 -23.15
C MET A 246 0.85 -7.46 -22.75
N ASN A 247 0.77 -7.98 -21.52
CA ASN A 247 1.65 -9.06 -21.04
C ASN A 247 1.26 -10.45 -21.55
N ARG A 248 0.16 -10.58 -22.31
CA ARG A 248 -0.42 -11.86 -22.74
C ARG A 248 -0.81 -12.78 -21.58
N ASP A 249 -1.09 -12.19 -20.43
CA ASP A 249 -1.63 -12.88 -19.25
C ASP A 249 -3.12 -13.21 -19.40
N ILE A 250 -3.80 -12.59 -20.38
CA ILE A 250 -5.19 -12.85 -20.72
C ILE A 250 -5.36 -12.90 -22.24
N SER A 251 -6.27 -13.78 -22.70
CA SER A 251 -6.68 -13.81 -24.11
C SER A 251 -7.57 -12.63 -24.50
N GLN A 252 -7.50 -12.21 -25.77
CA GLN A 252 -8.35 -11.15 -26.33
C GLN A 252 -9.85 -11.39 -26.08
N SER A 253 -10.31 -12.63 -26.17
CA SER A 253 -11.72 -12.97 -25.96
C SER A 253 -12.17 -12.74 -24.52
N HIS A 254 -11.39 -13.18 -23.53
CA HIS A 254 -11.70 -12.95 -22.12
C HIS A 254 -11.59 -11.47 -21.77
N PHE A 255 -10.61 -10.77 -22.34
CA PHE A 255 -10.47 -9.32 -22.18
C PHE A 255 -11.74 -8.58 -22.65
N ILE A 256 -12.27 -8.89 -23.83
CA ILE A 256 -13.49 -8.24 -24.37
C ILE A 256 -14.70 -8.57 -23.47
N LEU A 257 -14.89 -9.84 -23.10
CA LEU A 257 -16.04 -10.26 -22.29
C LEU A 257 -16.01 -9.64 -20.89
N ILE A 258 -14.86 -9.61 -20.23
CA ILE A 258 -14.73 -8.99 -18.91
C ILE A 258 -14.92 -7.48 -19.01
N THR A 259 -14.34 -6.82 -20.01
CA THR A 259 -14.55 -5.38 -20.23
C THR A 259 -16.04 -5.07 -20.42
N GLY A 260 -16.74 -5.85 -21.25
CA GLY A 260 -18.19 -5.71 -21.43
C GLY A 260 -18.97 -5.88 -20.13
N LEU A 261 -18.63 -6.88 -19.32
CA LEU A 261 -19.23 -7.09 -17.99
C LEU A 261 -19.00 -5.88 -17.06
N LEU A 262 -17.79 -5.31 -17.05
CA LEU A 262 -17.47 -4.13 -16.23
C LEU A 262 -18.16 -2.84 -16.71
N ASP A 263 -18.55 -2.80 -17.97
CA ASP A 263 -19.37 -1.73 -18.56
C ASP A 263 -20.88 -1.98 -18.41
N GLY A 264 -21.27 -3.05 -17.70
CA GLY A 264 -22.66 -3.37 -17.40
C GLY A 264 -23.40 -4.04 -18.56
N LEU A 265 -22.68 -4.50 -19.59
CA LEU A 265 -23.28 -5.28 -20.67
C LEU A 265 -23.70 -6.66 -20.14
N GLN A 266 -24.93 -7.06 -20.47
CA GLN A 266 -25.47 -8.36 -20.11
C GLN A 266 -25.20 -9.41 -21.18
N GLY A 267 -25.35 -10.70 -20.81
CA GLY A 267 -25.25 -11.80 -21.76
C GLY A 267 -23.83 -12.14 -22.20
N MET A 268 -22.82 -11.76 -21.40
CA MET A 268 -21.44 -12.20 -21.65
C MET A 268 -21.38 -13.72 -21.46
N ARG A 269 -21.00 -14.47 -22.50
CA ARG A 269 -20.95 -15.94 -22.46
C ARG A 269 -19.62 -16.49 -22.96
N ILE A 270 -19.14 -17.54 -22.29
CA ILE A 270 -17.99 -18.34 -22.69
C ILE A 270 -18.50 -19.75 -22.98
N ASN A 271 -18.32 -20.22 -24.21
CA ASN A 271 -18.74 -21.56 -24.64
C ASN A 271 -20.21 -21.88 -24.29
N GLY A 272 -21.10 -20.88 -24.39
CA GLY A 272 -22.52 -21.03 -24.08
C GLY A 272 -22.89 -20.88 -22.60
N ALA A 273 -21.94 -20.84 -21.67
CA ALA A 273 -22.17 -20.57 -20.26
C ALA A 273 -22.00 -19.08 -19.94
N GLU A 274 -22.78 -18.54 -19.01
CA GLU A 274 -22.69 -17.14 -18.60
C GLU A 274 -21.37 -16.85 -17.89
N LEU A 275 -20.70 -15.76 -18.24
CA LEU A 275 -19.53 -15.29 -17.52
C LEU A 275 -19.99 -14.47 -16.31
N LEU A 276 -19.57 -14.90 -15.13
CA LEU A 276 -19.89 -14.26 -13.85
C LEU A 276 -18.62 -13.72 -13.20
N CYS A 277 -18.81 -12.78 -12.28
CA CYS A 277 -17.78 -12.33 -11.34
C CYS A 277 -18.03 -12.99 -9.98
N HIS A 278 -16.99 -13.51 -9.36
CA HIS A 278 -17.07 -14.23 -8.09
C HIS A 278 -16.11 -13.64 -7.07
N GLU A 279 -16.49 -13.70 -5.79
CA GLU A 279 -15.55 -13.60 -4.68
C GLU A 279 -14.74 -14.90 -4.56
N LEU A 280 -13.48 -14.80 -4.12
CA LEU A 280 -12.64 -15.95 -3.83
C LEU A 280 -12.59 -16.24 -2.33
N THR A 281 -12.85 -17.49 -1.96
CA THR A 281 -12.61 -18.01 -0.61
C THR A 281 -11.41 -18.96 -0.64
N MET A 282 -10.56 -18.90 0.38
CA MET A 282 -9.42 -19.79 0.56
C MET A 282 -9.26 -20.14 2.03
N LEU A 283 -9.04 -21.43 2.35
CA LEU A 283 -8.90 -21.92 3.74
C LEU A 283 -10.01 -21.38 4.66
N SER A 284 -11.26 -21.43 4.18
CA SER A 284 -12.45 -20.92 4.88
C SER A 284 -12.50 -19.40 5.13
N ALA A 285 -11.58 -18.60 4.59
CA ALA A 285 -11.60 -17.14 4.65
C ALA A 285 -12.00 -16.54 3.30
N SER A 286 -12.99 -15.63 3.31
CA SER A 286 -13.30 -14.81 2.13
C SER A 286 -12.18 -13.79 1.92
N LEU A 287 -11.74 -13.63 0.68
CA LEU A 287 -10.64 -12.74 0.32
C LEU A 287 -11.19 -11.43 -0.23
N THR A 288 -11.27 -10.43 0.63
CA THR A 288 -11.88 -9.12 0.30
C THR A 288 -11.17 -8.45 -0.88
N GLY A 289 -11.90 -8.28 -1.98
CA GLY A 289 -11.41 -7.59 -3.18
C GLY A 289 -10.67 -8.47 -4.19
N VAL A 290 -10.47 -9.77 -3.92
CA VAL A 290 -9.95 -10.73 -4.90
C VAL A 290 -11.13 -11.30 -5.69
N LEU A 291 -11.08 -11.16 -7.02
CA LEU A 291 -12.18 -11.53 -7.91
C LEU A 291 -11.79 -12.67 -8.86
N VAL A 292 -12.74 -13.53 -9.19
CA VAL A 292 -12.60 -14.54 -10.23
C VAL A 292 -13.69 -14.40 -11.27
N PHE A 293 -13.29 -14.21 -12.52
CA PHE A 293 -14.16 -14.20 -13.69
C PHE A 293 -14.17 -15.59 -14.31
N SER A 294 -15.33 -16.23 -14.28
CA SER A 294 -15.53 -17.56 -14.86
C SER A 294 -17.02 -17.82 -15.04
N PRO A 295 -17.44 -18.83 -15.81
CA PRO A 295 -18.74 -19.43 -15.61
C PRO A 295 -18.85 -20.08 -14.23
N ASP A 296 -20.10 -20.26 -13.76
CA ASP A 296 -20.36 -21.07 -12.58
C ASP A 296 -19.88 -22.52 -12.84
N PRO A 297 -18.94 -23.06 -12.04
CA PRO A 297 -18.41 -24.40 -12.22
C PRO A 297 -19.49 -25.50 -12.23
N GLU A 298 -20.60 -25.31 -11.53
CA GLU A 298 -21.70 -26.28 -11.48
C GLU A 298 -22.56 -26.25 -12.76
N SER A 299 -22.52 -25.15 -13.50
CA SER A 299 -23.35 -24.92 -14.69
C SER A 299 -22.77 -25.48 -15.99
N THR A 300 -21.52 -25.96 -15.99
CA THR A 300 -20.80 -26.36 -17.22
C THR A 300 -20.03 -27.67 -17.06
N ARG A 301 -20.03 -28.49 -18.12
CA ARG A 301 -19.19 -29.70 -18.22
C ARG A 301 -17.83 -29.46 -18.86
N ASN A 302 -17.61 -28.27 -19.43
CA ASN A 302 -16.36 -27.91 -20.08
C ASN A 302 -15.34 -27.40 -19.06
N THR A 303 -14.05 -27.64 -19.33
CA THR A 303 -12.96 -27.04 -18.54
C THR A 303 -13.06 -25.52 -18.55
N VAL A 304 -13.26 -24.95 -17.37
CA VAL A 304 -13.34 -23.50 -17.15
C VAL A 304 -11.93 -22.93 -17.07
N LYS A 305 -11.67 -21.86 -17.84
CA LYS A 305 -10.43 -21.08 -17.79
C LYS A 305 -10.65 -19.83 -16.94
N PRO A 306 -10.42 -19.88 -15.61
CA PRO A 306 -10.70 -18.74 -14.75
C PRO A 306 -9.73 -17.60 -15.05
N VAL A 307 -10.22 -16.37 -14.94
CA VAL A 307 -9.39 -15.17 -14.89
C VAL A 307 -9.47 -14.60 -13.49
N ILE A 308 -8.35 -14.59 -12.77
CA ILE A 308 -8.30 -13.99 -11.43
C ILE A 308 -7.85 -12.54 -11.53
N TYR A 309 -8.45 -11.68 -10.71
CA TYR A 309 -7.95 -10.36 -10.39
C TYR A 309 -7.54 -10.33 -8.91
N ILE A 310 -6.25 -10.13 -8.67
CA ILE A 310 -5.71 -9.84 -7.34
C ILE A 310 -5.25 -8.38 -7.43
N PRO A 311 -5.94 -7.43 -6.75
CA PRO A 311 -5.52 -6.03 -6.74
C PRO A 311 -4.03 -5.94 -6.42
N ASP A 312 -3.30 -5.05 -7.09
CA ASP A 312 -1.87 -4.73 -6.88
C ASP A 312 -0.91 -5.92 -6.78
N ASP A 313 -1.26 -7.08 -7.34
CA ASP A 313 -0.38 -8.24 -7.35
C ASP A 313 0.99 -7.87 -7.97
N PRO A 314 2.10 -8.16 -7.27
CA PRO A 314 3.42 -7.75 -7.73
C PRO A 314 3.88 -8.49 -8.99
N GLU A 315 3.27 -9.65 -9.31
CA GLU A 315 3.58 -10.42 -10.52
C GLU A 315 2.53 -10.20 -11.60
N HIS A 316 1.26 -10.49 -11.31
CA HIS A 316 0.17 -10.52 -12.29
C HIS A 316 -1.16 -10.06 -11.69
N PRO A 317 -1.48 -8.75 -11.75
CA PRO A 317 -2.74 -8.22 -11.22
C PRO A 317 -3.98 -8.91 -11.80
N VAL A 318 -3.96 -9.22 -13.10
CA VAL A 318 -4.97 -10.04 -13.78
C VAL A 318 -4.26 -11.17 -14.53
N LYS A 319 -4.71 -12.40 -14.36
CA LYS A 319 -4.17 -13.56 -15.10
C LYS A 319 -5.22 -14.61 -15.40
N GLN A 320 -5.19 -15.12 -16.62
CA GLN A 320 -5.96 -16.26 -17.08
C GLN A 320 -5.20 -17.57 -16.81
N TYR A 321 -5.90 -18.57 -16.28
CA TYR A 321 -5.37 -19.91 -16.07
C TYR A 321 -6.11 -20.94 -16.91
N ALA A 322 -5.45 -22.08 -17.17
CA ALA A 322 -6.06 -23.16 -17.94
C ALA A 322 -7.15 -23.91 -17.16
N SER A 323 -7.09 -23.91 -15.83
CA SER A 323 -8.08 -24.48 -14.93
C SER A 323 -8.01 -23.85 -13.52
N MET A 324 -9.01 -24.13 -12.67
CA MET A 324 -8.95 -23.80 -11.24
C MET A 324 -7.79 -24.50 -10.51
N ALA A 325 -7.37 -25.69 -10.96
CA ALA A 325 -6.22 -26.39 -10.41
C ALA A 325 -4.90 -25.66 -10.72
N ASP A 326 -4.74 -25.15 -11.94
CA ASP A 326 -3.57 -24.35 -12.33
C ASP A 326 -3.49 -23.03 -11.56
N LEU A 327 -4.63 -22.40 -11.33
CA LEU A 327 -4.74 -21.23 -10.45
C LEU A 327 -4.26 -21.58 -9.02
N ALA A 328 -4.76 -22.67 -8.44
CA ALA A 328 -4.37 -23.12 -7.10
C ALA A 328 -2.86 -23.42 -7.02
N HIS A 329 -2.29 -24.06 -8.03
CA HIS A 329 -0.85 -24.33 -8.11
C HIS A 329 -0.03 -23.05 -8.19
N ALA A 330 -0.43 -22.10 -9.04
CA ALA A 330 0.27 -20.83 -9.16
C ALA A 330 0.20 -19.99 -7.87
N LEU A 331 -0.96 -19.95 -7.21
CA LEU A 331 -1.13 -19.26 -5.95
C LEU A 331 -0.33 -19.91 -4.82
N THR A 332 -0.32 -21.26 -4.76
CA THR A 332 0.53 -22.03 -3.84
C THR A 332 1.99 -21.63 -3.95
N ARG A 333 2.53 -21.61 -5.18
CA ARG A 333 3.94 -21.26 -5.43
C ARG A 333 4.29 -19.89 -4.84
N ARG A 334 3.42 -18.90 -5.05
CA ARG A 334 3.62 -17.51 -4.58
C ARG A 334 3.47 -17.40 -3.06
N LEU A 335 2.47 -18.06 -2.48
CA LEU A 335 2.22 -18.08 -1.03
C LEU A 335 3.31 -18.79 -0.20
N ARG A 336 4.30 -19.43 -0.84
CA ARG A 336 5.51 -19.90 -0.14
C ARG A 336 6.45 -18.76 0.25
N SER A 337 6.39 -17.62 -0.44
CA SER A 337 7.17 -16.43 -0.09
C SER A 337 6.55 -15.70 1.10
N LYS A 338 7.37 -15.36 2.10
CA LYS A 338 6.92 -14.56 3.26
C LYS A 338 6.52 -13.15 2.86
N ASP A 339 7.21 -12.55 1.88
CA ASP A 339 6.85 -11.22 1.36
C ASP A 339 5.50 -11.25 0.66
N TYR A 340 5.24 -12.30 -0.14
CA TYR A 340 3.94 -12.46 -0.76
C TYR A 340 2.85 -12.77 0.27
N GLN A 341 3.13 -13.54 1.34
CA GLN A 341 2.18 -13.72 2.45
C GLN A 341 1.86 -12.38 3.14
N ARG A 342 2.86 -11.51 3.36
CA ARG A 342 2.65 -10.17 3.93
C ARG A 342 1.76 -9.32 3.02
N PHE A 343 2.04 -9.27 1.72
CA PHE A 343 1.16 -8.64 0.73
C PHE A 343 -0.26 -9.21 0.77
N PHE A 344 -0.39 -10.54 0.76
CA PHE A 344 -1.67 -11.24 0.66
C PHE A 344 -2.53 -11.09 1.92
N SER A 345 -1.92 -10.82 3.08
CA SER A 345 -2.62 -10.65 4.37
C SER A 345 -3.68 -9.57 4.34
N ARG A 346 -3.54 -8.56 3.48
CA ARG A 346 -4.50 -7.44 3.34
C ARG A 346 -5.89 -7.89 2.84
N PHE A 347 -5.96 -9.02 2.15
CA PHE A 347 -7.23 -9.57 1.67
C PHE A 347 -7.96 -10.39 2.73
N VAL A 348 -7.28 -10.75 3.82
CA VAL A 348 -7.82 -11.57 4.91
C VAL A 348 -8.28 -10.66 6.06
N ASP A 349 -9.47 -10.94 6.60
CA ASP A 349 -10.03 -10.28 7.78
C ASP A 349 -9.11 -10.43 8.98
N TYR A 350 -8.92 -9.33 9.71
CA TYR A 350 -7.92 -9.24 10.78
C TYR A 350 -8.16 -10.31 11.86
N GLU A 351 -9.43 -10.58 12.20
CA GLU A 351 -9.85 -11.64 13.13
C GLU A 351 -9.37 -13.04 12.69
N ARG A 352 -9.26 -13.29 11.38
CA ARG A 352 -8.93 -14.61 10.81
C ARG A 352 -7.47 -14.76 10.40
N ARG A 353 -6.68 -13.67 10.37
CA ARG A 353 -5.30 -13.68 9.84
C ARG A 353 -4.42 -14.72 10.53
N GLY A 354 -4.48 -14.80 11.85
CA GLY A 354 -3.75 -15.80 12.62
C GLY A 354 -4.08 -17.20 12.12
N GLU A 355 -5.29 -17.68 12.36
CA GLU A 355 -5.75 -19.02 11.96
C GLU A 355 -5.45 -19.33 10.48
N PHE A 356 -5.71 -18.37 9.58
CA PHE A 356 -5.47 -18.51 8.16
C PHE A 356 -3.99 -18.79 7.83
N PHE A 357 -3.06 -17.99 8.35
CA PHE A 357 -1.63 -18.17 8.03
C PHE A 357 -1.00 -19.35 8.79
N ALA A 358 -1.47 -19.69 9.98
CA ALA A 358 -1.13 -20.98 10.61
C ALA A 358 -1.55 -22.14 9.73
N THR A 359 -2.81 -22.15 9.31
CA THR A 359 -3.37 -23.21 8.47
C THR A 359 -2.63 -23.29 7.14
N LEU A 360 -2.36 -22.15 6.49
CA LEU A 360 -1.59 -22.07 5.25
C LEU A 360 -0.20 -22.69 5.43
N ASN A 361 0.58 -22.24 6.42
CA ASN A 361 1.95 -22.72 6.61
C ASN A 361 1.97 -24.23 6.92
N ASN A 362 1.05 -24.71 7.77
CA ASN A 362 0.88 -26.14 8.06
C ASN A 362 0.48 -26.97 6.82
N ARG A 363 -0.16 -26.36 5.81
CA ARG A 363 -0.51 -27.01 4.54
C ARG A 363 0.61 -26.95 3.53
N LEU A 364 1.51 -25.96 3.60
CA LEU A 364 2.60 -25.76 2.63
C LEU A 364 3.81 -26.64 2.91
N SER A 365 4.04 -27.04 4.16
CA SER A 365 5.16 -27.88 4.56
C SER A 365 4.73 -28.96 5.56
N LYS A 366 5.54 -30.01 5.70
CA LYS A 366 5.46 -30.98 6.81
C LYS A 366 6.84 -31.16 7.42
N ILE A 367 6.92 -31.40 8.72
CA ILE A 367 8.19 -31.74 9.38
C ILE A 367 8.54 -33.17 8.99
N THR A 368 9.70 -33.37 8.36
CA THR A 368 10.23 -34.70 8.05
C THR A 368 11.67 -34.83 8.50
N TRP A 369 12.10 -36.07 8.69
CA TRP A 369 13.49 -36.38 8.94
C TRP A 369 14.31 -36.30 7.64
N HIS A 370 15.50 -35.75 7.74
CA HIS A 370 16.52 -35.67 6.70
C HIS A 370 17.84 -36.25 7.23
N PRO A 371 18.58 -37.01 6.41
CA PRO A 371 19.88 -37.53 6.81
C PRO A 371 20.86 -36.37 7.06
N PRO A 372 21.72 -36.46 8.10
CA PRO A 372 22.71 -35.44 8.39
C PRO A 372 23.70 -35.33 7.21
N VAL A 373 23.90 -34.11 6.71
CA VAL A 373 24.83 -33.81 5.63
C VAL A 373 26.12 -33.24 6.24
N PRO A 374 27.30 -33.85 6.03
CA PRO A 374 28.56 -33.32 6.54
C PRO A 374 28.76 -31.85 6.12
N GLY A 375 29.03 -30.97 7.08
CA GLY A 375 29.21 -29.54 6.84
C GLY A 375 27.92 -28.70 6.80
N SER A 376 26.74 -29.32 6.92
CA SER A 376 25.47 -28.59 7.08
C SER A 376 25.13 -28.39 8.56
N ALA A 377 24.71 -27.18 8.91
CA ALA A 377 24.19 -26.83 10.25
C ALA A 377 22.66 -27.04 10.35
N GLU A 378 22.02 -27.59 9.31
CA GLU A 378 20.57 -27.76 9.30
C GLU A 378 20.12 -28.89 10.23
N PRO A 379 18.99 -28.73 10.95
CA PRO A 379 18.46 -29.77 11.80
C PRO A 379 18.00 -30.98 10.99
N THR A 380 18.14 -32.17 11.57
CA THR A 380 17.71 -33.44 10.96
C THR A 380 16.19 -33.52 10.85
N TRP A 381 15.45 -32.90 11.77
CA TRP A 381 14.02 -32.70 11.64
C TRP A 381 13.76 -31.27 11.16
N ARG A 382 13.22 -31.14 9.96
CA ARG A 382 12.97 -29.83 9.35
C ARG A 382 11.78 -29.86 8.42
N GLU A 383 11.25 -28.67 8.15
CA GLU A 383 10.15 -28.50 7.22
C GLU A 383 10.53 -28.93 5.80
N THR A 384 9.64 -29.67 5.16
CA THR A 384 9.75 -30.09 3.76
C THR A 384 8.51 -29.63 3.01
N PRO A 385 8.68 -28.89 1.90
CA PRO A 385 7.59 -28.47 1.04
C PRO A 385 6.70 -29.64 0.60
N LEU A 386 5.38 -29.48 0.70
CA LEU A 386 4.42 -30.40 0.08
C LEU A 386 4.25 -30.08 -1.40
N ASP A 387 4.32 -31.09 -2.28
CA ASP A 387 4.24 -30.87 -3.73
C ASP A 387 2.87 -30.36 -4.20
N LYS A 388 1.78 -30.81 -3.56
CA LYS A 388 0.40 -30.48 -3.92
C LYS A 388 -0.44 -30.16 -2.68
N PRO A 389 -0.22 -29.00 -2.04
CA PRO A 389 -1.01 -28.61 -0.89
C PRO A 389 -2.44 -28.24 -1.32
N ILE A 390 -3.42 -28.56 -0.49
CA ILE A 390 -4.83 -28.26 -0.75
C ILE A 390 -5.16 -26.91 -0.09
N LEU A 391 -5.31 -25.87 -0.91
CA LEU A 391 -5.65 -24.52 -0.43
C LEU A 391 -7.16 -24.30 -0.21
N GLN A 392 -8.01 -25.27 -0.56
CA GLN A 392 -9.47 -25.17 -0.42
C GLN A 392 -10.03 -23.91 -1.07
N LEU A 393 -9.71 -23.69 -2.35
CA LEU A 393 -10.26 -22.58 -3.11
C LEU A 393 -11.73 -22.83 -3.45
N ALA A 394 -12.57 -21.84 -3.19
CA ALA A 394 -13.97 -21.81 -3.60
C ALA A 394 -14.30 -20.45 -4.19
N ILE A 395 -15.23 -20.39 -5.14
CA ILE A 395 -15.70 -19.15 -5.74
C ILE A 395 -17.20 -19.01 -5.50
N THR A 396 -17.67 -17.79 -5.20
CA THR A 396 -19.07 -17.51 -4.93
C THR A 396 -19.55 -16.36 -5.81
N PRO A 397 -20.62 -16.54 -6.62
CA PRO A 397 -21.02 -15.54 -7.61
C PRO A 397 -21.57 -14.28 -6.93
N ILE A 398 -21.19 -13.14 -7.48
CA ILE A 398 -21.69 -11.83 -7.04
C ILE A 398 -23.02 -11.58 -7.76
N GLN A 399 -24.12 -11.69 -7.02
CA GLN A 399 -25.48 -11.62 -7.61
C GLN A 399 -26.03 -10.19 -7.75
N ARG A 400 -25.44 -9.22 -7.05
CA ARG A 400 -25.86 -7.81 -7.01
C ARG A 400 -24.94 -6.94 -7.86
N ASP A 401 -25.22 -5.64 -7.93
CA ASP A 401 -24.32 -4.67 -8.55
C ASP A 401 -22.88 -4.82 -8.03
N LEU A 402 -21.93 -5.05 -8.96
CA LEU A 402 -20.54 -5.41 -8.66
C LEU A 402 -19.86 -4.32 -7.82
N TRP A 403 -19.99 -3.06 -8.22
CA TRP A 403 -19.27 -1.95 -7.59
C TRP A 403 -19.81 -1.69 -6.19
N ARG A 404 -21.13 -1.64 -6.03
CA ARG A 404 -21.77 -1.54 -4.72
C ARG A 404 -21.38 -2.69 -3.81
N HIS A 405 -21.31 -3.91 -4.32
CA HIS A 405 -20.88 -5.06 -3.53
C HIS A 405 -19.44 -4.91 -3.04
N LEU A 406 -18.51 -4.57 -3.94
CA LEU A 406 -17.11 -4.38 -3.60
C LEU A 406 -16.91 -3.25 -2.57
N TYR A 407 -17.63 -2.13 -2.73
CA TYR A 407 -17.66 -1.05 -1.75
C TYR A 407 -18.14 -1.56 -0.39
N GLN A 408 -19.26 -2.28 -0.33
CA GLN A 408 -19.83 -2.80 0.91
C GLN A 408 -18.90 -3.81 1.59
N THR A 409 -18.32 -4.75 0.83
CA THR A 409 -17.38 -5.74 1.39
C THR A 409 -16.15 -5.05 1.99
N LYS A 410 -15.58 -4.06 1.29
CA LYS A 410 -14.46 -3.26 1.82
C LYS A 410 -14.83 -2.42 3.03
N LEU A 411 -16.00 -1.78 3.03
CA LEU A 411 -16.48 -1.00 4.17
C LEU A 411 -16.68 -1.89 5.40
N ASN A 412 -17.32 -3.05 5.22
CA ASN A 412 -17.52 -4.02 6.29
C ASN A 412 -16.17 -4.49 6.84
N LYS A 413 -15.19 -4.77 5.96
CA LYS A 413 -13.83 -5.10 6.39
C LYS A 413 -13.22 -4.02 7.26
N ILE A 414 -13.30 -2.75 6.86
CA ILE A 414 -12.77 -1.62 7.66
C ILE A 414 -13.39 -1.58 9.05
N LEU A 415 -14.72 -1.66 9.15
CA LEU A 415 -15.43 -1.58 10.42
C LEU A 415 -15.16 -2.81 11.30
N ASN A 416 -15.15 -4.00 10.71
CA ASN A 416 -14.90 -5.26 11.42
C ASN A 416 -13.44 -5.37 11.89
N ASP A 417 -12.47 -5.03 11.04
CA ASP A 417 -11.06 -5.02 11.43
C ASP A 417 -10.83 -4.00 12.56
N ALA A 418 -11.47 -2.83 12.52
CA ALA A 418 -11.41 -1.85 13.60
C ALA A 418 -11.96 -2.39 14.94
N LEU A 419 -12.98 -3.26 14.94
CA LEU A 419 -13.54 -3.85 16.17
C LEU A 419 -12.60 -4.85 16.84
N VAL A 420 -11.67 -5.42 16.07
CA VAL A 420 -10.69 -6.39 16.57
C VAL A 420 -9.40 -5.70 16.97
N ILE A 421 -9.03 -4.63 16.26
CA ILE A 421 -7.81 -3.87 16.54
C ILE A 421 -8.02 -2.89 17.72
N ALA A 422 -9.17 -2.22 17.80
CA ALA A 422 -9.58 -1.37 18.92
C ALA A 422 -10.88 -1.89 19.51
N VAL A 423 -10.77 -2.73 20.54
CA VAL A 423 -11.88 -3.53 21.06
C VAL A 423 -12.74 -2.69 22.01
N PRO A 424 -14.03 -2.46 21.70
CA PRO A 424 -14.92 -1.77 22.61
C PRO A 424 -15.13 -2.55 23.91
N THR A 425 -15.32 -1.84 25.03
CA THR A 425 -15.56 -2.47 26.35
C THR A 425 -16.73 -3.45 26.30
N ALA A 426 -17.83 -3.06 25.65
CA ALA A 426 -19.02 -3.91 25.47
C ALA A 426 -18.76 -5.18 24.64
N THR A 427 -17.75 -5.19 23.76
CA THR A 427 -17.38 -6.37 22.96
C THR A 427 -16.52 -7.34 23.76
N VAL A 428 -15.58 -6.81 24.57
CA VAL A 428 -14.76 -7.64 25.46
C VAL A 428 -15.62 -8.39 26.47
N ASP A 429 -16.67 -7.76 27.02
CA ASP A 429 -17.55 -8.43 28.00
C ASP A 429 -18.40 -9.56 27.37
N GLN A 430 -18.56 -9.58 26.03
CA GLN A 430 -19.32 -10.61 25.31
C GLN A 430 -18.44 -11.74 24.75
N LYS A 431 -17.19 -11.43 24.39
CA LYS A 431 -16.24 -12.38 23.80
C LYS A 431 -15.13 -12.65 24.80
N ALA A 432 -14.93 -13.91 25.21
CA ALA A 432 -13.76 -14.28 26.00
C ALA A 432 -12.48 -13.79 25.29
N ARG A 433 -11.80 -12.78 25.86
CA ARG A 433 -10.74 -12.00 25.20
C ARG A 433 -9.55 -12.87 24.78
N TRP A 434 -9.35 -13.97 25.49
CA TRP A 434 -8.22 -14.87 25.32
C TRP A 434 -8.26 -15.77 24.08
N ALA A 435 -9.45 -16.04 23.52
CA ALA A 435 -9.56 -16.87 22.32
C ALA A 435 -8.84 -16.24 21.10
N PHE A 436 -8.87 -14.92 20.99
CA PHE A 436 -8.13 -14.18 19.96
C PHE A 436 -6.61 -14.32 20.16
N TRP A 437 -6.13 -14.13 21.39
CA TRP A 437 -4.70 -14.23 21.71
C TRP A 437 -4.13 -15.63 21.54
N ASP A 438 -4.87 -16.69 21.88
CA ASP A 438 -4.45 -18.07 21.63
C ASP A 438 -4.20 -18.35 20.14
N SER A 439 -4.90 -17.64 19.25
CA SER A 439 -4.69 -17.71 17.80
C SER A 439 -3.48 -16.89 17.32
N VAL A 440 -3.15 -15.79 18.02
CA VAL A 440 -2.03 -14.89 17.70
C VAL A 440 -0.70 -15.43 18.24
N VAL A 441 -0.66 -15.90 19.49
CA VAL A 441 0.56 -16.37 20.19
C VAL A 441 1.08 -17.69 19.62
N LYS A 442 0.20 -18.55 19.09
CA LYS A 442 0.62 -19.82 18.45
C LYS A 442 1.35 -19.62 17.13
N ILE A 443 1.44 -18.39 16.64
CA ILE A 443 1.93 -18.08 15.31
C ILE A 443 2.92 -16.93 15.43
N ALA A 444 4.19 -17.27 15.65
CA ALA A 444 5.31 -16.36 15.52
C ALA A 444 5.53 -15.96 14.04
N THR A 445 4.53 -15.34 13.42
CA THR A 445 4.65 -14.78 12.08
C THR A 445 4.62 -13.26 12.17
N SER A 446 5.71 -12.64 11.70
CA SER A 446 5.90 -11.20 11.44
C SER A 446 4.89 -10.58 10.45
N ILE A 447 3.79 -11.27 10.16
CA ILE A 447 2.69 -10.86 9.29
C ILE A 447 1.62 -10.14 10.12
N ILE A 448 1.52 -10.40 11.43
CA ILE A 448 0.55 -9.78 12.34
C ILE A 448 0.99 -8.36 12.77
N GLU A 449 2.29 -8.11 12.87
CA GLU A 449 2.90 -6.85 13.35
C GLU A 449 2.67 -5.64 12.43
N THR A 450 2.19 -5.86 11.21
CA THR A 450 1.75 -4.74 10.38
C THR A 450 0.39 -4.30 10.91
N ALA A 451 0.40 -3.41 11.91
CA ALA A 451 -0.77 -2.62 12.32
C ALA A 451 -1.27 -1.89 11.07
N ALA A 452 -2.15 -2.55 10.33
CA ALA A 452 -2.62 -2.10 9.05
C ALA A 452 -3.52 -0.89 9.32
N PHE A 453 -3.15 0.25 8.77
CA PHE A 453 -4.05 1.39 8.61
C PHE A 453 -5.44 0.87 8.24
N VAL A 454 -6.41 1.00 9.15
CA VAL A 454 -7.65 0.19 9.10
C VAL A 454 -8.43 0.46 7.81
N ILE A 455 -8.28 1.65 7.23
CA ILE A 455 -8.89 2.04 5.96
C ILE A 455 -8.11 1.59 4.72
N ALA A 456 -7.05 0.78 4.86
CA ALA A 456 -6.27 0.22 3.75
C ALA A 456 -7.11 -0.46 2.65
N PRO A 457 -8.28 -1.08 2.91
CA PRO A 457 -9.15 -1.57 1.83
C PRO A 457 -9.58 -0.48 0.82
N PHE A 458 -9.67 0.78 1.25
CA PHE A 458 -9.97 1.95 0.41
C PHE A 458 -8.71 2.68 -0.08
N VAL A 459 -7.57 2.48 0.57
CA VAL A 459 -6.26 2.98 0.13
C VAL A 459 -5.38 1.77 -0.18
N PRO A 460 -5.71 1.01 -1.25
CA PRO A 460 -4.96 -0.19 -1.57
C PRO A 460 -3.50 0.16 -1.90
N GLY A 461 -2.64 -0.84 -1.78
CA GLY A 461 -1.23 -0.76 -2.14
C GLY A 461 -1.02 -0.32 -3.59
N LEU A 462 0.23 -0.20 -4.00
CA LEU A 462 0.54 0.51 -5.25
C LEU A 462 0.85 -0.38 -6.46
N GLY A 463 1.08 -1.67 -6.24
CA GLY A 463 1.26 -2.66 -7.30
C GLY A 463 2.60 -2.49 -8.00
N GLU A 464 3.62 -3.21 -7.52
CA GLU A 464 5.02 -3.02 -7.94
C GLU A 464 5.21 -3.13 -9.46
N ALA A 465 4.56 -4.09 -10.12
CA ALA A 465 4.63 -4.25 -11.57
C ALA A 465 4.09 -3.01 -12.33
N MET A 466 2.94 -2.50 -11.88
CA MET A 466 2.33 -1.31 -12.48
C MET A 466 3.15 -0.06 -12.19
N LEU A 467 3.67 0.11 -10.96
CA LEU A 467 4.56 1.20 -10.61
C LEU A 467 5.83 1.22 -11.46
N ALA A 468 6.46 0.06 -11.67
CA ALA A 468 7.70 -0.02 -12.43
C ALA A 468 7.49 0.35 -13.89
N TYR A 469 6.36 -0.07 -14.47
CA TYR A 469 5.95 0.33 -15.81
C TYR A 469 5.59 1.82 -15.89
N MET A 470 4.90 2.38 -14.89
CA MET A 470 4.59 3.81 -14.83
C MET A 470 5.84 4.68 -14.68
N ALA A 471 6.79 4.27 -13.84
CA ALA A 471 8.09 4.91 -13.70
C ALA A 471 8.84 4.92 -15.04
N TYR A 472 8.79 3.81 -15.80
CA TYR A 472 9.28 3.78 -17.18
C TYR A 472 8.53 4.77 -18.08
N GLN A 473 7.20 4.84 -18.05
CA GLN A 473 6.42 5.76 -18.89
C GLN A 473 6.77 7.23 -18.61
N LEU A 474 6.91 7.62 -17.35
CA LEU A 474 7.32 8.97 -16.96
C LEU A 474 8.70 9.33 -17.53
N LEU A 475 9.65 8.39 -17.51
CA LEU A 475 10.95 8.58 -18.16
C LEU A 475 10.83 8.67 -19.68
N ASP A 476 10.03 7.79 -20.29
CA ASP A 476 9.85 7.71 -21.75
C ASP A 476 9.20 8.97 -22.32
N GLU A 477 8.47 9.72 -21.50
CA GLU A 477 7.91 11.03 -21.84
C GLU A 477 8.92 12.16 -21.68
N THR A 478 9.80 12.05 -20.69
CA THR A 478 10.76 13.11 -20.37
C THR A 478 11.98 13.04 -21.29
N PHE A 479 12.44 11.83 -21.61
CA PHE A 479 13.73 11.59 -22.26
C PHE A 479 13.59 10.70 -23.50
N GLU A 480 14.25 11.10 -24.58
CA GLU A 480 14.30 10.31 -25.81
C GLU A 480 15.32 9.16 -25.68
N GLY A 481 14.92 7.96 -26.10
CA GLY A 481 15.84 6.82 -26.27
C GLY A 481 16.22 6.10 -24.97
N ILE A 482 15.40 6.17 -23.93
CA ILE A 482 15.67 5.52 -22.63
C ILE A 482 15.84 4.00 -22.73
N VAL A 483 15.26 3.36 -23.75
CA VAL A 483 15.37 1.91 -23.99
C VAL A 483 16.83 1.48 -24.24
N GLU A 484 17.68 2.38 -24.73
CA GLU A 484 19.08 2.11 -25.02
C GLU A 484 20.01 2.40 -23.82
N TRP A 485 19.48 2.93 -22.72
CA TRP A 485 20.29 3.29 -21.56
C TRP A 485 20.66 2.08 -20.72
N ALA A 486 21.85 2.13 -20.12
CA ALA A 486 22.20 1.21 -19.05
C ALA A 486 21.28 1.43 -17.84
N GLN A 487 20.95 0.37 -17.10
CA GLN A 487 20.04 0.39 -15.95
C GLN A 487 20.41 1.44 -14.88
N GLY A 488 21.70 1.72 -14.69
CA GLY A 488 22.15 2.78 -13.77
C GLY A 488 21.70 4.18 -14.20
N ARG A 489 21.73 4.48 -15.50
CA ARG A 489 21.31 5.78 -16.04
C ARG A 489 19.80 5.98 -15.98
N THR A 490 19.01 4.92 -16.21
CA THR A 490 17.54 5.00 -16.07
C THR A 490 17.13 5.27 -14.62
N THR A 491 17.87 4.70 -13.66
CA THR A 491 17.63 4.91 -12.23
C THR A 491 17.98 6.35 -11.83
N GLU A 492 19.18 6.84 -12.17
CA GLU A 492 19.62 8.23 -11.93
C GLU A 492 18.62 9.25 -12.53
N ALA A 493 18.18 9.04 -13.78
CA ALA A 493 17.24 9.94 -14.43
C ALA A 493 15.89 10.01 -13.72
N PHE A 494 15.41 8.88 -13.19
CA PHE A 494 14.12 8.81 -12.52
C PHE A 494 14.19 9.43 -11.12
N GLU A 495 15.28 9.23 -10.41
CA GLU A 495 15.55 9.88 -9.13
C GLU A 495 15.52 11.41 -9.28
N HIS A 496 16.18 11.96 -10.31
CA HIS A 496 16.14 13.40 -10.58
C HIS A 496 14.76 13.90 -11.06
N LEU A 497 14.01 13.09 -11.83
CA LEU A 497 12.63 13.42 -12.18
C LEU A 497 11.74 13.52 -10.93
N MET A 498 11.84 12.56 -10.01
CA MET A 498 11.10 12.59 -8.76
C MET A 498 11.56 13.70 -7.80
N GLY A 499 12.86 14.02 -7.77
CA GLY A 499 13.38 15.17 -7.02
C GLY A 499 12.84 16.51 -7.55
N THR A 500 12.60 16.60 -8.87
CA THR A 500 11.94 17.76 -9.49
C THR A 500 10.50 17.88 -8.98
N VAL A 501 9.76 16.78 -8.94
CA VAL A 501 8.38 16.74 -8.40
C VAL A 501 8.34 17.18 -6.94
N GLU A 502 9.26 16.67 -6.11
CA GLU A 502 9.35 17.04 -4.68
C GLU A 502 9.63 18.52 -4.47
N SER A 503 10.54 19.10 -5.26
CA SER A 503 10.89 20.52 -5.21
C SER A 503 9.68 21.41 -5.53
N LEU A 504 8.89 21.04 -6.53
CA LEU A 504 7.65 21.75 -6.88
C LEU A 504 6.58 21.65 -5.80
N ILE A 505 6.45 20.49 -5.14
CA ILE A 505 5.49 20.31 -4.04
C ILE A 505 5.86 21.19 -2.84
N GLN A 506 7.14 21.25 -2.48
CA GLN A 506 7.61 22.09 -1.36
C GLN A 506 7.31 23.58 -1.57
N LEU A 507 7.23 24.02 -2.83
CA LEU A 507 6.88 25.40 -3.18
C LEU A 507 5.38 25.66 -3.28
N GLY A 508 4.55 24.65 -3.04
CA GLY A 508 3.09 24.76 -3.08
C GLY A 508 2.53 24.98 -4.49
N THR A 509 3.32 24.76 -5.54
CA THR A 509 2.93 25.15 -6.91
C THR A 509 1.83 24.26 -7.48
N PHE A 510 1.64 23.07 -6.90
CA PHE A 510 0.52 22.18 -7.21
C PHE A 510 -0.76 22.46 -6.42
N ALA A 511 -0.72 23.27 -5.34
CA ALA A 511 -1.87 23.48 -4.46
C ALA A 511 -2.92 24.47 -5.02
N LEU A 512 -2.55 25.29 -6.01
CA LEU A 512 -3.39 26.37 -6.56
C LEU A 512 -3.51 26.38 -8.09
N GLY A 513 -3.07 25.33 -8.79
CA GLY A 513 -3.05 25.29 -10.26
C GLY A 513 -2.05 26.28 -10.89
N GLY A 514 -1.04 26.70 -10.12
CA GLY A 514 -0.08 27.73 -10.54
C GLY A 514 0.95 27.19 -11.53
N VAL A 515 0.93 27.72 -12.76
CA VAL A 515 1.99 27.48 -13.74
C VAL A 515 3.17 28.37 -13.38
N ILE A 516 4.23 27.80 -12.80
CA ILE A 516 5.51 28.52 -12.61
C ILE A 516 6.05 28.89 -14.00
N GLY A 517 6.39 30.15 -14.26
CA GLY A 517 7.09 30.51 -15.50
C GLY A 517 8.40 29.74 -15.64
N ALA A 518 8.84 29.44 -16.87
CA ALA A 518 10.05 28.64 -17.11
C ALA A 518 11.28 29.14 -16.33
N GLY A 519 11.41 30.46 -16.18
CA GLY A 519 12.53 31.09 -15.48
C GLY A 519 12.48 31.05 -13.96
N GLU A 520 11.31 30.86 -13.38
CA GLU A 520 11.20 30.57 -11.94
C GLU A 520 11.32 29.06 -11.69
N PHE A 521 11.00 28.21 -12.68
CA PHE A 521 11.12 26.75 -12.58
C PHE A 521 12.57 26.28 -12.42
N ARG A 522 13.53 26.86 -13.16
CA ARG A 522 14.95 26.49 -13.02
C ARG A 522 15.49 26.83 -11.62
N LYS A 523 15.16 28.02 -11.11
CA LYS A 523 15.72 28.56 -9.86
C LYS A 523 15.40 27.72 -8.63
N VAL A 524 14.37 26.89 -8.73
CA VAL A 524 13.86 26.10 -7.62
C VAL A 524 14.36 24.66 -7.64
N LEU A 525 15.10 24.26 -8.67
CA LEU A 525 15.67 22.92 -8.76
C LEU A 525 17.00 22.85 -8.00
N PRO A 526 17.24 21.77 -7.24
CA PRO A 526 18.57 21.44 -6.72
C PRO A 526 19.65 21.46 -7.81
N GLU A 527 20.87 21.89 -7.44
CA GLU A 527 22.00 22.01 -8.38
C GLU A 527 22.31 20.70 -9.10
N GLU A 528 22.19 19.56 -8.42
CA GLU A 528 22.38 18.22 -8.99
C GLU A 528 21.38 17.89 -10.11
N ILE A 529 20.12 18.30 -9.97
CA ILE A 529 19.08 18.11 -10.99
C ILE A 529 19.37 19.02 -12.19
N VAL A 530 19.73 20.28 -11.93
CA VAL A 530 20.14 21.21 -13.00
C VAL A 530 21.33 20.66 -13.77
N ALA A 531 22.38 20.23 -13.07
CA ALA A 531 23.58 19.64 -13.68
C ALA A 531 23.30 18.35 -14.45
N PHE A 532 22.31 17.55 -14.01
CA PHE A 532 21.88 16.37 -14.74
C PHE A 532 21.15 16.74 -16.04
N ILE A 533 20.17 17.65 -15.98
CA ILE A 533 19.35 18.07 -17.14
C ILE A 533 20.18 18.83 -18.18
N ASP A 534 21.20 19.58 -17.75
CA ASP A 534 22.12 20.29 -18.66
C ASP A 534 22.95 19.34 -19.55
N ARG A 535 22.97 18.03 -19.25
CA ARG A 535 23.58 16.99 -20.11
C ARG A 535 22.74 16.67 -21.36
N PHE A 536 21.47 17.08 -21.39
CA PHE A 536 20.52 16.78 -22.45
C PHE A 536 20.22 18.02 -23.31
N LYS A 537 19.56 17.84 -24.45
CA LYS A 537 19.07 18.92 -25.31
C LYS A 537 17.57 18.78 -25.53
N PRO A 538 16.78 19.86 -25.47
CA PRO A 538 15.37 19.80 -25.81
C PRO A 538 15.18 19.56 -27.32
N VAL A 539 14.25 18.69 -27.67
CA VAL A 539 13.83 18.41 -29.06
C VAL A 539 12.31 18.49 -29.13
N ALA A 540 11.80 19.19 -30.15
CA ALA A 540 10.38 19.18 -30.48
C ALA A 540 10.09 18.00 -31.42
N LEU A 541 9.11 17.17 -31.04
CA LEU A 541 8.59 16.07 -31.83
C LEU A 541 7.55 16.58 -32.86
N PRO A 542 7.28 15.79 -33.92
CA PRO A 542 6.30 16.17 -34.96
C PRO A 542 4.87 16.39 -34.45
N ASP A 543 4.52 15.82 -33.30
CA ASP A 543 3.23 15.97 -32.63
C ASP A 543 3.17 17.19 -31.68
N GLY A 544 4.24 17.99 -31.61
CA GLY A 544 4.34 19.18 -30.77
C GLY A 544 4.84 18.92 -29.34
N GLN A 545 5.13 17.67 -28.95
CA GLN A 545 5.71 17.36 -27.64
C GLN A 545 7.20 17.74 -27.59
N CYS A 546 7.70 18.15 -26.43
CA CYS A 546 9.11 18.46 -26.22
C CYS A 546 9.76 17.42 -25.31
N MET A 547 10.89 16.83 -25.74
CA MET A 547 11.63 15.81 -25.00
C MET A 547 13.10 16.17 -24.82
N SER A 548 13.77 15.58 -23.83
CA SER A 548 15.22 15.74 -23.59
C SER A 548 16.03 14.61 -24.25
N THR A 549 17.01 14.93 -25.10
CA THR A 549 17.82 13.93 -25.83
C THR A 549 19.32 14.10 -25.56
N THR A 550 20.09 13.00 -25.63
CA THR A 550 21.56 13.06 -25.67
C THR A 550 22.11 13.10 -27.10
N ARG A 551 21.28 12.81 -28.11
CA ARG A 551 21.72 12.74 -29.52
C ARG A 551 21.83 14.14 -30.12
N ARG A 552 22.83 14.38 -30.97
CA ARG A 552 22.88 15.61 -31.79
C ARG A 552 21.76 15.55 -32.83
N CYS A 553 20.69 16.29 -32.62
CA CYS A 553 19.60 16.41 -33.59
C CYS A 553 20.14 17.09 -34.87
N ARG A 554 20.23 16.35 -36.00
CA ARG A 554 20.69 16.88 -37.29
C ARG A 554 19.66 17.77 -38.01
N HIS A 555 18.43 17.86 -37.49
CA HIS A 555 17.32 18.58 -38.15
C HIS A 555 16.86 19.88 -37.46
N CYS A 556 17.49 20.30 -36.37
CA CYS A 556 17.21 21.59 -35.74
C CYS A 556 18.30 22.61 -36.08
N LEU A 557 18.42 22.98 -37.36
CA LEU A 557 19.09 24.22 -37.76
C LEU A 557 18.00 25.30 -37.87
N PRO A 558 18.16 26.48 -37.24
CA PRO A 558 17.22 27.57 -37.45
C PRO A 558 17.27 27.97 -38.93
N THR A 559 16.12 27.94 -39.60
CA THR A 559 15.94 28.55 -40.91
C THR A 559 16.33 30.02 -40.78
N ARG A 560 17.45 30.41 -41.40
CA ARG A 560 17.83 31.81 -41.55
C ARG A 560 16.69 32.53 -42.27
N SER A 561 16.02 33.46 -41.59
CA SER A 561 15.06 34.35 -42.25
C SER A 561 15.79 35.18 -43.30
N ASN A 562 15.32 35.12 -44.54
CA ASN A 562 15.77 36.01 -45.61
C ASN A 562 15.55 37.47 -45.22
N ALA A 563 16.65 38.19 -44.99
CA ALA A 563 16.64 39.64 -44.89
C ALA A 563 16.31 40.24 -46.26
N SER A 564 15.27 41.07 -46.25
CA SER A 564 14.76 41.86 -47.36
C SER A 564 15.84 42.78 -47.96
N ARG A 565 16.00 42.70 -49.29
CA ARG A 565 16.69 43.71 -50.09
C ARG A 565 15.89 45.02 -50.04
N SER A 566 16.42 46.02 -49.33
CA SER A 566 16.02 47.41 -49.49
C SER A 566 16.75 48.01 -50.69
N ILE A 567 16.03 48.30 -51.76
CA ILE A 567 16.47 49.19 -52.84
C ILE A 567 16.24 50.62 -52.34
N ARG A 568 17.31 51.43 -52.24
CA ARG A 568 17.20 52.89 -52.15
C ARG A 568 17.36 53.48 -53.55
N THR A 569 16.45 54.39 -53.89
CA THR A 569 16.74 55.55 -54.74
C THR A 569 17.34 56.66 -53.87
#